data_AF-A0A1I4A1W9-F1
#
_entry.id   AF-A0A1I4A1W9-F1
#
_cell.length_a   1.000
_cell.length_b   1.000
_cell.length_c   1.000
_cell.angle_alpha   90.00
_cell.angle_beta   90.00
_cell.angle_gamma   90.00
#
_symmetry.space_group_name_H-M   'P 1'
#
loop_
_entity.id
_entity.type
_entity.pdbx_description
1 polymer ?
#
loop_
_entity_poly.entity_id
_entity_poly.type
_entity_poly.pdbx_seq_one_letter_code
_entity_poly.pdbx_strand_id
1 'polypeptide(L)'
;MDTRDHDQAGGDRPGQHEAPKAPPVAERPHRLRIDARGRVLLPPPLRAATGLLPNQPLLVVLQDDEVHVSPAGAEKPAANIRLPTLDRKGRLTLPVPMRGTLGLVPGGTVLMQPVPPGMRLVTPARLLGRLREARESLTRHLERS
;
A
#
# COMPACT_ATOMS: atom_id res chain seq x y z
N MET A 1 63.63 2.11 -38.79
CA MET A 1 62.70 2.74 -39.76
C MET A 1 61.45 1.87 -39.79
N ASP A 2 60.68 1.76 -38.71
CA ASP A 2 59.90 2.79 -37.99
C ASP A 2 58.81 3.41 -38.84
N THR A 3 57.62 2.78 -38.81
CA THR A 3 56.33 3.49 -38.86
C THR A 3 55.21 2.64 -38.23
N ARG A 4 54.86 3.01 -36.98
CA ARG A 4 53.53 3.33 -36.43
C ARG A 4 52.47 2.23 -36.25
N ASP A 5 52.22 1.97 -34.96
CA ASP A 5 50.95 2.17 -34.24
C ASP A 5 49.64 2.05 -35.03
N HIS A 6 48.77 1.12 -34.61
CA HIS A 6 47.37 1.40 -34.26
C HIS A 6 46.87 0.33 -33.27
N ASP A 7 46.92 0.70 -31.98
CA ASP A 7 46.04 0.20 -30.93
C ASP A 7 44.57 0.60 -31.23
N GLN A 8 43.65 -0.35 -31.06
CA GLN A 8 42.20 -0.26 -30.79
C GLN A 8 41.51 -1.48 -31.45
N ALA A 9 40.63 -2.24 -30.81
CA ALA A 9 39.63 -1.80 -29.85
C ALA A 9 39.37 -2.87 -28.78
N GLY A 10 39.56 -2.45 -27.52
CA GLY A 10 38.72 -2.93 -26.44
C GLY A 10 37.29 -2.47 -26.71
N GLY A 11 36.35 -3.40 -26.55
CA GLY A 11 34.93 -3.15 -26.69
C GLY A 11 34.20 -4.04 -25.71
N ASP A 12 34.14 -3.56 -24.47
CA ASP A 12 33.48 -4.19 -23.34
C ASP A 12 32.10 -4.75 -23.68
N ARG A 13 31.85 -5.93 -23.14
CA ARG A 13 30.53 -6.56 -23.07
C ARG A 13 29.53 -5.53 -22.53
N PRO A 14 28.37 -5.30 -23.16
CA PRO A 14 27.32 -4.54 -22.50
C PRO A 14 26.86 -5.38 -21.32
N GLY A 15 27.32 -4.99 -20.13
CA GLY A 15 26.80 -5.46 -18.86
C GLY A 15 25.30 -5.23 -18.91
N GLN A 16 24.56 -6.34 -19.00
CA GLN A 16 23.14 -6.35 -18.74
C GLN A 16 23.00 -5.87 -17.31
N HIS A 17 22.69 -4.59 -17.14
CA HIS A 17 22.18 -4.06 -15.89
C HIS A 17 20.82 -4.74 -15.70
N GLU A 18 20.88 -5.95 -15.15
CA GLU A 18 19.75 -6.62 -14.56
C GLU A 18 19.25 -5.67 -13.48
N ALA A 19 18.23 -4.89 -13.82
CA ALA A 19 17.54 -4.04 -12.88
C ALA A 19 17.22 -4.93 -11.68
N PRO A 20 17.63 -4.57 -10.45
CA PRO A 20 17.44 -5.44 -9.31
C PRO A 20 15.95 -5.72 -9.20
N LYS A 21 15.57 -6.97 -9.55
CA LYS A 21 14.20 -7.47 -9.46
C LYS A 21 13.86 -7.43 -7.99
N ALA A 22 13.23 -6.33 -7.57
CA ALA A 22 12.76 -6.15 -6.21
C ALA A 22 12.00 -7.43 -5.82
N PRO A 23 12.26 -8.00 -4.63
CA PRO A 23 11.61 -9.24 -4.23
C PRO A 23 10.09 -9.05 -4.29
N PRO A 24 9.30 -10.11 -4.55
CA PRO A 24 7.85 -10.03 -4.55
C PRO A 24 7.37 -9.77 -3.12
N VAL A 25 7.35 -8.50 -2.71
CA VAL A 25 6.71 -8.02 -1.47
C VAL A 25 5.17 -8.06 -1.61
N ALA A 26 4.66 -8.46 -2.78
CA ALA A 26 3.30 -8.20 -3.23
C ALA A 26 2.20 -9.11 -2.68
N GLU A 27 2.50 -10.19 -1.94
CA GLU A 27 1.44 -11.18 -1.60
C GLU A 27 1.04 -11.25 -0.13
N ARG A 28 1.90 -10.82 0.80
CA ARG A 28 1.63 -11.03 2.24
C ARG A 28 1.09 -9.78 2.92
N PRO A 29 0.15 -9.91 3.85
CA PRO A 29 -0.26 -8.78 4.69
C PRO A 29 0.87 -8.41 5.65
N HIS A 30 1.16 -7.12 5.74
CA HIS A 30 2.16 -6.52 6.60
C HIS A 30 1.50 -5.85 7.80
N ARG A 31 2.05 -6.11 8.99
CA ARG A 31 1.60 -5.45 10.22
C ARG A 31 2.24 -4.06 10.31
N LEU A 32 1.40 -3.02 10.30
CA LEU A 32 1.80 -1.64 10.51
C LEU A 32 1.20 -1.10 11.80
N ARG A 33 1.88 -0.14 12.42
CA ARG A 33 1.40 0.55 13.62
C ARG A 33 0.85 1.93 13.26
N ILE A 34 -0.20 2.30 13.98
CA ILE A 34 -0.80 3.63 13.90
C ILE A 34 -0.04 4.54 14.87
N ASP A 35 0.45 5.67 14.41
CA ASP A 35 1.16 6.62 15.27
C ASP A 35 0.21 7.40 16.18
N ALA A 36 0.77 8.20 17.10
CA ALA A 36 0.03 9.04 18.04
C ALA A 36 -0.96 10.02 17.36
N ARG A 37 -0.78 10.30 16.07
CA ARG A 37 -1.61 11.22 15.27
C ARG A 37 -2.60 10.47 14.37
N GLY A 38 -2.73 9.15 14.50
CA GLY A 38 -3.63 8.34 13.68
C GLY A 38 -3.10 8.11 12.26
N ARG A 39 -1.79 8.20 12.04
CA ARG A 39 -1.16 8.00 10.73
C ARG A 39 -0.51 6.63 10.64
N VAL A 40 -0.44 6.10 9.43
CA VAL A 40 0.23 4.83 9.13
C VAL A 40 1.50 5.14 8.34
N LEU A 41 2.64 4.68 8.82
CA LEU A 41 3.91 4.79 8.09
C LEU A 41 4.03 3.62 7.13
N LEU A 42 4.21 3.91 5.83
CA LEU A 42 4.60 2.92 4.84
C LEU A 42 6.13 2.90 4.74
N PRO A 43 6.80 1.80 5.13
CA PRO A 43 8.23 1.63 4.91
C PRO A 43 8.60 1.68 3.43
N PRO A 44 9.85 2.05 3.07
CA PRO A 44 10.27 2.18 1.68
C PRO A 44 9.94 0.98 0.78
N PRO A 45 10.14 -0.29 1.19
CA PRO A 45 9.77 -1.45 0.37
C PRO A 45 8.27 -1.52 0.07
N LEU A 46 7.42 -1.18 1.05
CA LEU A 46 5.98 -1.19 0.87
C LEU A 46 5.52 -0.05 -0.04
N ARG A 47 6.14 1.14 0.06
CA ARG A 47 5.83 2.24 -0.86
C ARG A 47 6.09 1.85 -2.31
N ALA A 48 7.26 1.26 -2.57
CA ALA A 48 7.61 0.74 -3.88
C ALA A 48 6.60 -0.31 -4.37
N ALA A 49 6.22 -1.26 -3.48
CA ALA A 49 5.23 -2.27 -3.80
C ALA A 49 3.84 -1.69 -4.14
N THR A 50 3.38 -0.66 -3.43
CA THR A 50 2.07 -0.04 -3.70
C THR A 50 2.02 0.84 -4.95
N GLY A 51 3.16 1.34 -5.41
CA GLY A 51 3.24 2.34 -6.49
C GLY A 51 2.72 3.73 -6.11
N LEU A 52 2.43 3.99 -4.83
CA LEU A 52 1.95 5.29 -4.35
C LEU A 52 3.10 6.29 -4.21
N LEU A 53 2.93 7.48 -4.77
CA LEU A 53 3.94 8.54 -4.72
C LEU A 53 3.69 9.56 -3.59
N PRO A 54 4.76 10.15 -3.01
CA PRO A 54 4.60 11.23 -2.04
C PRO A 54 3.91 12.46 -2.65
N ASN A 55 3.06 13.12 -1.86
CA ASN A 55 2.25 14.28 -2.23
C ASN A 55 1.27 14.05 -3.39
N GLN A 56 1.13 12.81 -3.87
CA GLN A 56 0.10 12.44 -4.82
C GLN A 56 -1.26 12.39 -4.10
N PRO A 57 -2.31 12.98 -4.68
CA PRO A 57 -3.69 12.82 -4.19
C PRO A 57 -4.10 11.35 -4.23
N LEU A 58 -4.76 10.89 -3.16
CA LEU A 58 -5.20 9.50 -3.01
C LEU A 58 -6.70 9.44 -2.86
N LEU A 59 -7.30 8.43 -3.49
CA LEU A 59 -8.66 7.99 -3.17
C LEU A 59 -8.57 7.02 -2.00
N VAL A 60 -9.39 7.28 -0.99
CA VAL A 60 -9.48 6.45 0.22
C VAL A 60 -10.94 6.08 0.39
N VAL A 61 -11.26 4.83 0.10
CA VAL A 61 -12.63 4.30 0.07
C VAL A 61 -12.76 3.20 1.12
N LEU A 62 -13.88 3.16 1.82
CA LEU A 62 -14.24 2.05 2.69
C LEU A 62 -15.12 1.09 1.90
N GLN A 63 -14.69 -0.16 1.75
CA GLN A 63 -15.42 -1.21 1.05
C GLN A 63 -15.22 -2.53 1.80
N ASP A 64 -16.29 -3.28 2.06
CA ASP A 64 -16.23 -4.57 2.77
C ASP A 64 -15.47 -4.53 4.12
N ASP A 65 -15.66 -3.45 4.88
CA ASP A 65 -14.93 -3.10 6.12
C ASP A 65 -13.41 -2.92 5.98
N GLU A 66 -12.93 -2.78 4.75
CA GLU A 66 -11.53 -2.54 4.42
C GLU A 66 -11.34 -1.16 3.81
N VAL A 67 -10.20 -0.54 4.07
CA VAL A 67 -9.83 0.70 3.40
C VAL A 67 -9.03 0.38 2.16
N HIS A 68 -9.54 0.83 1.05
CA HIS A 68 -8.85 0.81 -0.23
C HIS A 68 -8.21 2.18 -0.43
N VAL A 69 -6.89 2.18 -0.64
CA VAL A 69 -6.13 3.39 -0.94
C VAL A 69 -5.51 3.23 -2.32
N SER A 70 -5.86 4.11 -3.23
CA SER A 70 -5.34 4.11 -4.60
C SER A 70 -4.96 5.54 -5.03
N PRO A 71 -4.14 5.70 -6.07
CA PRO A 71 -3.94 7.01 -6.68
C PRO A 71 -5.29 7.60 -7.09
N ALA A 72 -5.54 8.86 -6.75
CA ALA A 72 -6.62 9.57 -7.41
C ALA A 72 -6.23 9.78 -8.88
N GLY A 73 -7.12 9.42 -9.79
CA GLY A 73 -6.96 9.71 -11.21
C GLY A 73 -6.85 11.22 -11.47
N ALA A 74 -6.59 11.59 -12.71
CA ALA A 74 -6.51 13.00 -13.13
C ALA A 74 -7.84 13.76 -13.02
N GLU A 75 -8.94 13.07 -12.71
CA GLU A 75 -10.24 13.68 -12.47
C GLU A 75 -10.22 14.44 -11.15
N LYS A 76 -10.34 15.77 -11.25
CA LYS A 76 -10.50 16.63 -10.09
C LYS A 76 -11.73 16.16 -9.30
N PRO A 77 -11.60 15.93 -7.98
CA PRO A 77 -12.75 15.60 -7.16
C PRO A 77 -13.82 16.69 -7.32
N ALA A 78 -15.08 16.28 -7.44
CA ALA A 78 -16.19 17.19 -7.43
C ALA A 78 -16.21 17.94 -6.08
N ALA A 79 -16.14 19.27 -6.14
CA ALA A 79 -16.09 20.18 -4.99
C ALA A 79 -14.81 20.12 -4.13
N ASN A 80 -14.68 21.10 -3.21
CA ASN A 80 -13.55 21.43 -2.31
C ASN A 80 -13.06 20.30 -1.36
N ILE A 81 -13.15 19.04 -1.75
CA ILE A 81 -12.70 17.89 -0.98
C ILE A 81 -11.18 17.76 -1.15
N ARG A 82 -10.45 18.12 -0.09
CA ARG A 82 -9.01 17.90 -0.04
C ARG A 82 -8.73 16.41 0.11
N LEU A 83 -8.26 15.79 -0.96
CA LEU A 83 -7.85 14.39 -0.96
C LEU A 83 -6.62 14.18 -0.05
N PRO A 84 -6.57 13.07 0.69
CA PRO A 84 -5.39 12.71 1.48
C PRO A 84 -4.19 12.42 0.57
N THR A 85 -2.99 12.59 1.13
CA THR A 85 -1.73 12.31 0.43
C THR A 85 -0.79 11.51 1.34
N LEU A 86 0.20 10.83 0.73
CA LEU A 86 1.37 10.39 1.48
C LEU A 86 2.29 11.58 1.73
N ASP A 87 2.75 11.77 2.96
CA ASP A 87 3.79 12.76 3.22
C ASP A 87 5.16 12.32 2.63
N ARG A 88 6.15 13.21 2.67
CA ARG A 88 7.52 12.92 2.19
C ARG A 88 8.17 11.72 2.92
N LYS A 89 7.73 11.43 4.15
CA LYS A 89 8.20 10.30 4.95
C LYS A 89 7.43 9.01 4.66
N GLY A 90 6.44 9.03 3.78
CA GLY A 90 5.60 7.88 3.48
C GLY A 90 4.47 7.64 4.48
N ARG A 91 4.06 8.66 5.24
CA ARG A 91 2.96 8.54 6.20
C ARG A 91 1.65 8.87 5.52
N LEU A 92 0.69 7.96 5.65
CA LEU A 92 -0.70 8.20 5.27
C LEU A 92 -1.47 8.73 6.48
N THR A 93 -2.13 9.87 6.33
CA THR A 93 -3.12 10.34 7.31
C THR A 93 -4.49 9.87 6.87
N LEU A 94 -5.12 9.02 7.66
CA LEU A 94 -6.46 8.51 7.36
C LEU A 94 -7.53 9.56 7.72
N PRO A 95 -8.55 9.76 6.88
CA PRO A 95 -9.66 10.66 7.17
C PRO A 95 -10.30 10.36 8.53
N VAL A 96 -10.71 11.40 9.27
CA VAL A 96 -11.31 11.27 10.62
C VAL A 96 -12.49 10.28 10.65
N PRO A 97 -13.45 10.33 9.70
CA PRO A 97 -14.60 9.41 9.74
C PRO A 97 -14.18 7.95 9.64
N MET A 98 -13.20 7.66 8.78
CA MET A 98 -12.71 6.30 8.57
C MET A 98 -11.96 5.76 9.78
N ARG A 99 -11.31 6.63 10.56
CA ARG A 99 -10.67 6.23 11.82
C ARG A 99 -11.67 5.68 12.82
N GLY A 100 -12.83 6.32 12.95
CA GLY A 100 -13.92 5.82 13.79
C GLY A 100 -14.45 4.49 13.28
N THR A 101 -14.78 4.41 12.00
CA THR A 101 -15.36 3.19 11.42
C THR A 101 -14.45 1.98 11.56
N LEU A 102 -13.14 2.13 11.36
CA LEU A 102 -12.20 1.00 11.43
C LEU A 102 -11.74 0.66 12.85
N GLY A 103 -12.14 1.46 13.85
CA GLY A 103 -11.63 1.34 15.21
C GLY A 103 -10.13 1.63 15.29
N LEU A 104 -9.63 2.57 14.49
CA LEU A 104 -8.21 2.93 14.45
C LEU A 104 -7.85 3.76 15.68
N VAL A 105 -7.23 3.10 16.66
CA VAL A 105 -6.73 3.73 17.89
C VAL A 105 -5.23 4.03 17.72
N PRO A 106 -4.73 5.20 18.17
CA PRO A 106 -3.29 5.45 18.25
C PRO A 106 -2.55 4.33 18.98
N GLY A 107 -1.42 3.88 18.43
CA GLY A 107 -0.65 2.74 18.95
C GLY A 107 -1.16 1.36 18.51
N GLY A 108 -2.36 1.31 17.93
CA GLY A 108 -3.00 0.11 17.40
C GLY A 108 -2.32 -0.45 16.16
N THR A 109 -2.77 -1.63 15.75
CA THR A 109 -2.23 -2.37 14.60
C THR A 109 -3.22 -2.34 13.44
N VAL A 110 -2.69 -2.15 12.24
CA VAL A 110 -3.39 -2.34 10.98
C VAL A 110 -2.65 -3.36 10.13
N LEU A 111 -3.39 -4.24 9.47
CA LEU A 111 -2.86 -5.14 8.46
C LEU A 111 -2.97 -4.43 7.12
N MET A 112 -1.84 -4.33 6.42
CA MET A 112 -1.73 -3.67 5.14
C MET A 112 -1.33 -4.69 4.08
N GLN A 113 -2.06 -4.76 2.99
CA GLN A 113 -1.70 -5.57 1.84
C GLN A 113 -1.42 -4.66 0.64
N PRO A 114 -0.25 -4.74 0.01
CA PRO A 114 0.01 -4.05 -1.26
C PRO A 114 -0.90 -4.64 -2.35
N VAL A 115 -1.65 -3.78 -3.04
CA VAL A 115 -2.51 -4.18 -4.18
C VAL A 115 -2.32 -3.12 -5.26
N PRO A 116 -1.32 -3.28 -6.15
CA PRO A 116 -0.97 -2.25 -7.12
C PRO A 116 -2.12 -2.01 -8.13
N PRO A 117 -2.43 -0.75 -8.48
CA PRO A 117 -1.90 0.49 -7.91
C PRO A 117 -2.61 0.85 -6.59
N GLY A 118 -1.92 0.73 -5.46
CA GLY A 118 -2.48 1.03 -4.14
C GLY A 118 -2.24 -0.04 -3.06
N MET A 119 -3.13 -0.03 -2.06
CA MET A 119 -3.12 -0.95 -0.93
C MET A 119 -4.50 -1.11 -0.29
N ARG A 120 -4.65 -2.20 0.45
CA ARG A 120 -5.78 -2.47 1.34
C ARG A 120 -5.33 -2.39 2.80
N LEU A 121 -6.17 -1.84 3.66
CA LEU A 121 -5.94 -1.77 5.10
C LEU A 121 -7.13 -2.35 5.85
N VAL A 122 -6.87 -3.21 6.82
CA VAL A 122 -7.89 -3.78 7.71
C VAL A 122 -7.36 -3.84 9.14
N THR A 123 -8.22 -3.55 10.12
CA THR A 123 -7.84 -3.75 11.52
C THR A 123 -8.09 -5.20 11.94
N PRO A 124 -7.26 -5.79 12.81
CA PRO A 124 -7.51 -7.13 13.33
C PRO A 124 -8.91 -7.29 13.95
N ALA A 125 -9.41 -6.26 14.64
CA ALA A 125 -10.75 -6.27 15.22
C ALA A 125 -11.85 -6.45 14.16
N ARG A 126 -11.75 -5.71 13.04
CA ARG A 126 -12.71 -5.82 11.92
C ARG A 126 -12.63 -7.18 11.23
N LEU A 127 -11.41 -7.67 10.98
CA LEU A 127 -11.22 -8.99 10.38
C LEU A 127 -11.82 -10.11 11.24
N LEU A 128 -11.59 -10.08 12.56
CA LEU A 128 -12.15 -11.07 13.48
C LEU A 128 -13.67 -10.96 13.61
N GLY A 129 -14.23 -9.74 13.53
CA GLY A 129 -15.68 -9.53 13.48
C GLY A 129 -16.30 -10.23 12.27
N ARG A 130 -15.76 -9.99 11.07
CA ARG A 130 -16.22 -10.64 9.83
C ARG A 130 -16.16 -12.16 9.89
N LEU A 131 -15.09 -12.72 10.46
CA LEU A 131 -14.96 -14.18 10.63
C LEU A 131 -16.01 -14.76 11.59
N ARG A 132 -16.35 -14.04 12.65
CA ARG A 132 -17.42 -14.44 13.58
C ARG A 132 -18.78 -14.43 12.89
N GLU A 133 -19.10 -13.36 12.18
CA GLU A 133 -20.36 -13.24 11.42
C GLU A 133 -20.49 -14.33 10.35
N ALA A 134 -19.40 -14.59 9.60
CA ALA A 134 -19.37 -15.65 8.60
C ALA A 134 -19.59 -17.04 9.23
N ARG A 135 -18.96 -17.30 10.38
CA ARG A 135 -19.18 -18.54 11.15
C ARG A 135 -20.64 -18.67 11.58
N GLU A 136 -21.21 -17.63 12.18
CA GLU A 136 -22.60 -17.63 12.64
C GLU A 136 -23.59 -17.79 11.48
N SER A 137 -23.30 -17.21 10.32
CA SER A 137 -24.11 -17.40 9.12
C SER A 137 -24.04 -18.85 8.62
N LEU A 138 -22.84 -19.45 8.60
CA LEU A 138 -22.65 -20.84 8.19
C LEU A 138 -23.35 -21.81 9.15
N THR A 139 -23.19 -21.62 10.45
CA THR A 139 -23.88 -22.43 11.47
C THR A 139 -25.40 -22.35 11.30
N ARG A 140 -25.97 -21.16 11.14
CA ARG A 140 -27.41 -20.98 10.89
C ARG A 140 -27.89 -21.65 9.61
N HIS A 141 -27.05 -21.73 8.58
CA HIS A 141 -27.40 -22.39 7.33
C HIS A 141 -27.42 -23.91 7.48
N LEU A 142 -26.42 -24.47 8.18
CA LEU A 142 -26.32 -25.90 8.45
C LEU A 142 -27.40 -26.40 9.41
N GLU A 143 -27.83 -25.59 10.38
CA GLU A 143 -28.92 -25.95 11.31
C GLU A 143 -30.32 -25.88 10.67
N ARG A 144 -30.44 -25.24 9.50
CA ARG A 144 -31.70 -25.11 8.74
C ARG A 144 -31.82 -26.12 7.60
N SER A 145 -30.77 -26.88 7.31
CA SER A 145 -30.70 -27.89 6.25
C SER A 145 -30.79 -29.28 6.86
#